data_AF-A0A3G9K0S0-F1
#
_entry.id   AF-A0A3G9K0S0-F1
#
_cell.length_a   1.000
_cell.length_b   1.000
_cell.length_c   1.000
_cell.angle_alpha   90.00
_cell.angle_beta   90.00
_cell.angle_gamma   90.00
#
_symmetry.space_group_name_H-M   'P 1'
#
loop_
_entity.id
_entity.type
_entity.pdbx_description
1 polymer ?
#
loop_
_entity_poly.entity_id
_entity_poly.type
_entity_poly.pdbx_seq_one_letter_code
_entity_poly.pdbx_strand_id
1 'polypeptide(L)'
;MYLQVNRRQFKCDNCQKPFSEELDFVAKKRTYTKRLAENILEQLKEGDILNVSRINDVTEEEIQRMVEDIAEEITEPDLSKLKRLGIDEIALVKGQKNYCAVLVNLDTGKLIAILEKRTQEELRETLTGWGKEVLEQIEEVSIDLWLPGSISLMQ
;
A
#
# COMPACT_ATOMS: atom_id res chain seq x y z
N MET A 1 10.06 -8.72 -16.13
CA MET A 1 11.18 -9.50 -15.53
C MET A 1 10.56 -10.63 -14.72
N TYR A 2 10.91 -11.89 -14.98
CA TYR A 2 10.28 -13.03 -14.30
C TYR A 2 11.28 -13.76 -13.39
N LEU A 3 10.86 -14.10 -12.17
CA LEU A 3 11.61 -14.95 -11.26
C LEU A 3 11.09 -16.40 -11.40
N GLN A 4 11.91 -17.29 -11.97
CA GLN A 4 11.57 -18.70 -12.01
C GLN A 4 11.89 -19.34 -10.65
N VAL A 5 10.86 -19.85 -9.98
CA VAL A 5 10.97 -20.54 -8.70
C VAL A 5 10.46 -21.97 -8.85
N ASN A 6 11.27 -22.94 -8.45
CA ASN A 6 10.83 -24.33 -8.39
C ASN A 6 10.08 -24.58 -7.07
N ARG A 7 8.76 -24.39 -7.10
CA ARG A 7 7.91 -24.57 -5.92
C ARG A 7 7.52 -26.04 -5.76
N ARG A 8 7.97 -26.67 -4.68
CA ARG A 8 7.73 -28.10 -4.44
C ARG A 8 6.27 -28.34 -4.08
N GLN A 9 5.71 -29.45 -4.56
CA GLN A 9 4.40 -29.95 -4.15
C GLN A 9 4.58 -31.23 -3.33
N PHE A 10 3.91 -31.27 -2.19
CA PHE A 10 3.88 -32.39 -1.26
C PHE A 10 2.48 -32.98 -1.19
N LYS A 11 2.36 -34.20 -0.66
CA LYS A 11 1.08 -34.82 -0.31
C LYS A 11 1.09 -35.15 1.17
N CYS A 12 0.00 -34.86 1.86
CA CYS A 12 -0.14 -35.24 3.26
C CYS A 12 -0.26 -36.77 3.37
N ASP A 13 0.57 -37.41 4.19
CA ASP A 13 0.52 -38.87 4.35
C ASP A 13 -0.80 -39.37 4.92
N ASN A 14 -1.45 -38.60 5.81
CA ASN A 14 -2.68 -39.00 6.46
C ASN A 14 -3.94 -38.78 5.61
N CYS A 15 -4.09 -37.58 5.00
CA CYS A 15 -5.30 -37.23 4.25
C CYS A 15 -5.12 -37.21 2.72
N GLN A 16 -3.92 -37.46 2.22
CA GLN A 16 -3.55 -37.51 0.80
C GLN A 16 -3.81 -36.21 0.00
N LYS A 17 -4.15 -35.12 0.69
CA LYS A 17 -4.34 -33.81 0.06
C LYS A 17 -3.00 -33.21 -0.38
N PRO A 18 -2.91 -32.68 -1.62
CA PRO A 18 -1.71 -31.99 -2.07
C PRO A 18 -1.60 -30.62 -1.39
N PHE A 19 -0.38 -30.21 -1.06
CA PHE A 19 -0.06 -28.86 -0.63
C PHE A 19 1.25 -28.42 -1.26
N SER A 20 1.39 -27.12 -1.51
CA SER A 20 2.62 -26.56 -2.05
C SER A 20 3.49 -26.02 -0.93
N GLU A 21 4.81 -26.03 -1.14
CA GLU A 21 5.78 -25.32 -0.31
C GLU A 21 5.34 -23.87 -0.08
N GLU A 22 5.50 -23.42 1.17
CA GLU A 22 5.33 -22.03 1.56
C GLU A 22 6.64 -21.29 1.29
N LEU A 23 6.54 -20.15 0.61
CA LEU A 23 7.70 -19.32 0.26
C LEU A 23 7.52 -17.99 0.98
N ASP A 24 8.46 -17.63 1.85
CA ASP A 24 8.34 -16.42 2.68
C ASP A 24 8.20 -15.13 1.86
N PHE A 25 8.74 -15.14 0.64
CA PHE A 25 8.73 -13.99 -0.27
C PHE A 25 7.54 -13.95 -1.26
N VAL A 26 6.66 -14.96 -1.26
CA VAL A 26 5.44 -15.02 -2.11
C VAL A 26 4.23 -15.39 -1.25
N ALA A 27 3.25 -14.49 -1.19
CA ALA A 27 2.03 -14.73 -0.42
C ALA A 27 1.25 -15.94 -0.97
N LYS A 28 0.48 -16.61 -0.10
CA LYS A 28 -0.36 -17.75 -0.51
C LYS A 28 -1.30 -17.33 -1.63
N LYS A 29 -1.41 -18.18 -2.67
CA LYS A 29 -2.24 -17.96 -3.87
C LYS A 29 -1.82 -16.79 -4.78
N ARG A 30 -0.69 -16.12 -4.53
CA ARG A 30 -0.18 -15.05 -5.40
C ARG A 30 0.92 -15.56 -6.33
N THR A 31 1.07 -14.90 -7.47
CA THR A 31 2.10 -15.16 -8.51
C THR A 31 3.24 -14.16 -8.49
N TYR A 32 3.12 -13.09 -7.68
CA TYR A 32 4.11 -12.05 -7.49
C TYR A 32 4.80 -12.15 -6.12
N THR A 33 6.00 -11.58 -6.03
CA THR A 33 6.75 -11.49 -4.77
C THR A 33 6.31 -10.28 -3.95
N LYS A 34 6.38 -10.36 -2.62
CA LYS A 34 6.11 -9.21 -1.72
C LYS A 34 6.93 -7.98 -2.10
N ARG A 35 8.22 -8.19 -2.40
CA ARG A 35 9.14 -7.14 -2.88
C ARG A 35 8.69 -6.44 -4.15
N LEU A 36 7.97 -7.14 -5.05
CA LEU A 36 7.44 -6.54 -6.26
C LEU A 36 6.25 -5.64 -5.94
N ALA A 37 5.35 -6.10 -5.06
CA ALA A 37 4.21 -5.31 -4.59
C ALA A 37 4.69 -4.01 -3.91
N GLU A 38 5.66 -4.10 -3.00
CA GLU A 38 6.26 -2.91 -2.34
C GLU A 38 6.86 -1.93 -3.35
N ASN A 39 7.58 -2.44 -4.35
CA ASN A 39 8.18 -1.60 -5.38
C ASN A 39 7.14 -0.90 -6.26
N ILE A 40 6.08 -1.62 -6.64
CA ILE A 40 4.95 -1.05 -7.38
C ILE A 40 4.26 0.05 -6.57
N LEU A 41 4.06 -0.15 -5.26
CA LEU A 41 3.49 0.87 -4.40
C LEU A 41 4.34 2.15 -4.37
N GLU A 42 5.67 2.04 -4.27
CA GLU A 42 6.56 3.21 -4.34
C GLU A 42 6.47 3.91 -5.70
N GLN A 43 6.47 3.15 -6.81
CA GLN A 43 6.33 3.73 -8.14
C GLN A 43 4.99 4.45 -8.35
N LEU A 44 3.92 3.97 -7.70
CA LEU A 44 2.59 4.58 -7.75
C LEU A 44 2.50 5.90 -6.96
N LYS A 45 3.38 6.13 -5.98
CA LYS A 45 3.47 7.45 -5.32
C LYS A 45 4.05 8.51 -6.27
N GLU A 46 4.98 8.10 -7.15
CA GLU A 46 5.66 9.01 -8.06
C GLU A 46 5.00 9.10 -9.46
N GLY A 47 4.03 8.23 -9.77
CA GLY A 47 3.51 8.10 -11.13
C GLY A 47 2.13 7.46 -11.24
N ASP A 48 1.62 7.36 -12.47
CA ASP A 48 0.29 6.80 -12.74
C ASP A 48 0.30 5.27 -12.93
N ILE A 49 -0.82 4.63 -12.60
CA ILE A 49 -0.96 3.16 -12.69
C ILE A 49 -0.67 2.61 -14.10
N LEU A 50 -0.96 3.37 -15.16
CA LEU A 50 -0.70 2.94 -16.53
C LEU A 50 0.79 2.88 -16.84
N ASN A 51 1.55 3.87 -16.38
CA ASN A 51 2.98 3.94 -16.54
C ASN A 51 3.63 2.83 -15.73
N VAL A 52 3.19 2.64 -14.48
CA VAL A 52 3.67 1.55 -13.62
C VAL A 52 3.35 0.18 -14.22
N SER A 53 2.13 -0.02 -14.74
CA SER A 53 1.72 -1.24 -15.45
C SER A 53 2.64 -1.54 -16.63
N ARG A 54 2.93 -0.54 -17.47
CA ARG A 54 3.79 -0.67 -18.65
C ARG A 54 5.24 -0.96 -18.30
N ILE A 55 5.78 -0.29 -17.27
CA ILE A 55 7.18 -0.44 -16.85
C ILE A 55 7.41 -1.84 -16.25
N ASN A 56 6.44 -2.34 -15.49
CA ASN A 56 6.60 -3.59 -14.73
C ASN A 56 6.02 -4.81 -15.45
N ASP A 57 5.31 -4.63 -16.58
CA ASP A 57 4.64 -5.70 -17.33
C ASP A 57 3.62 -6.47 -16.46
N VAL A 58 2.77 -5.71 -15.76
CA VAL A 58 1.70 -6.21 -14.87
C VAL A 58 0.39 -5.52 -15.22
N THR A 59 -0.75 -6.18 -15.04
CA THR A 59 -2.04 -5.54 -15.34
C THR A 59 -2.46 -4.56 -14.23
N GLU A 60 -3.33 -3.60 -14.56
CA GLU A 60 -3.89 -2.67 -13.57
C GLU A 60 -4.60 -3.43 -12.43
N GLU A 61 -5.28 -4.54 -12.74
CA GLU A 61 -5.93 -5.38 -11.72
C GLU A 61 -4.92 -6.13 -10.85
N GLU A 62 -3.76 -6.52 -11.39
CA GLU A 62 -2.68 -7.09 -10.58
C GLU A 62 -2.11 -6.05 -9.62
N ILE A 63 -1.92 -4.81 -10.10
CA ILE A 63 -1.47 -3.70 -9.27
C ILE A 63 -2.45 -3.44 -8.13
N GLN A 64 -3.75 -3.34 -8.44
CA GLN A 64 -4.78 -3.14 -7.43
C GLN A 64 -4.73 -4.24 -6.35
N ARG A 65 -4.65 -5.51 -6.78
CA ARG A 65 -4.52 -6.65 -5.86
C ARG A 65 -3.25 -6.59 -5.00
N MET A 66 -2.14 -6.07 -5.53
CA MET A 66 -0.91 -5.89 -4.76
C MET A 66 -1.07 -4.81 -3.69
N VAL A 67 -1.74 -3.71 -4.01
CA VAL A 67 -2.05 -2.63 -3.06
C VAL A 67 -2.98 -3.13 -1.95
N GLU A 68 -4.02 -3.88 -2.30
CA GLU A 68 -4.94 -4.52 -1.35
C GLU A 68 -4.20 -5.50 -0.43
N ASP A 69 -3.33 -6.36 -0.96
CA ASP A 69 -2.53 -7.28 -0.15
C ASP A 69 -1.64 -6.55 0.85
N ILE A 70 -0.99 -5.45 0.43
CA ILE A 70 -0.16 -4.64 1.34
C ILE A 70 -1.03 -4.02 2.42
N ALA A 71 -2.21 -3.51 2.07
CA ALA A 71 -3.14 -2.92 3.04
C ALA A 71 -3.57 -3.96 4.10
N GLU A 72 -3.86 -5.19 3.69
CA GLU A 72 -4.20 -6.29 4.62
C GLU A 72 -3.02 -6.69 5.53
N GLU A 73 -1.78 -6.63 5.03
CA GLU A 73 -0.58 -6.90 5.84
C GLU A 73 -0.33 -5.78 6.89
N ILE A 74 -0.84 -4.57 6.67
CA ILE A 74 -0.72 -3.44 7.60
C ILE A 74 -1.92 -3.44 8.55
N THR A 75 -1.95 -4.43 9.43
CA THR A 75 -3.07 -4.61 10.38
C THR A 75 -2.88 -3.79 11.67
N GLU A 76 -1.64 -3.52 12.09
CA GLU A 76 -1.31 -2.72 13.27
C GLU A 76 -0.05 -1.87 13.00
N PRO A 77 -0.20 -0.66 12.43
CA PRO A 77 0.95 0.22 12.27
C PRO A 77 1.50 0.63 13.64
N ASP A 78 2.83 0.63 13.79
CA ASP A 78 3.48 1.18 14.98
C ASP A 78 3.34 2.70 14.96
N LEU A 79 2.28 3.19 15.58
CA LEU A 79 1.97 4.60 15.71
C LEU A 79 2.66 5.23 16.91
N SER A 80 3.35 4.48 17.78
CA SER A 80 3.87 4.99 19.06
C SER A 80 4.95 6.08 18.94
N LYS A 81 5.55 6.21 17.75
CA LYS A 81 6.62 7.19 17.45
C LYS A 81 6.30 8.05 16.23
N LEU A 82 5.03 8.13 15.84
CA LEU A 82 4.62 8.92 14.69
C LEU A 82 4.65 10.42 15.04
N LYS A 83 5.70 11.12 14.59
CA LYS A 83 5.82 12.58 14.71
C LYS A 83 5.45 13.30 13.41
N ARG A 84 5.82 12.72 12.27
CA ARG A 84 5.59 13.32 10.95
C ARG A 84 4.75 12.38 10.08
N LEU A 85 3.54 12.82 9.75
CA LEU A 85 2.59 12.06 8.92
C LEU A 85 2.60 12.59 7.48
N GLY A 86 2.74 11.70 6.52
CA GLY A 86 2.56 11.97 5.10
C GLY A 86 1.22 11.41 4.62
N ILE A 87 0.47 12.18 3.86
CA ILE A 87 -0.76 11.75 3.21
C ILE A 87 -0.60 12.02 1.71
N ASP A 88 -0.59 10.95 0.93
CA ASP A 88 -0.42 10.99 -0.51
C ASP A 88 -1.64 10.38 -1.22
N GLU A 89 -1.80 10.66 -2.51
CA GLU A 89 -2.93 10.22 -3.33
C GLU A 89 -2.46 9.35 -4.50
N ILE A 90 -2.92 8.09 -4.52
CA ILE A 90 -2.66 7.17 -5.62
C ILE A 90 -3.92 7.02 -6.47
N ALA A 91 -3.81 7.29 -7.76
CA ALA A 91 -4.87 7.05 -8.73
C ALA A 91 -4.85 5.57 -9.19
N LEU A 92 -5.77 4.76 -8.68
CA LEU A 92 -5.82 3.32 -8.99
C LEU A 92 -6.55 2.98 -10.31
N VAL A 93 -7.42 3.84 -10.85
CA VAL A 93 -8.13 3.55 -12.12
C VAL A 93 -8.27 4.80 -12.96
N LYS A 94 -7.91 4.72 -14.26
CA LYS A 94 -8.13 5.85 -15.18
C LYS A 94 -9.59 5.92 -15.62
N GLY A 95 -10.28 7.01 -15.28
CA GLY A 95 -11.64 7.33 -15.76
C GLY A 95 -12.74 7.23 -14.69
N GLN A 96 -12.44 6.61 -13.55
CA GLN A 96 -13.24 6.72 -12.32
C GLN A 96 -12.40 7.48 -11.29
N LYS A 97 -13.00 8.39 -10.53
CA LYS A 97 -12.31 9.16 -9.47
C LYS A 97 -11.99 8.29 -8.24
N ASN A 98 -11.47 7.09 -8.47
CA ASN A 98 -11.06 6.15 -7.41
C ASN A 98 -9.61 6.42 -7.07
N TYR A 99 -9.46 7.36 -6.15
CA TYR A 99 -8.18 7.73 -5.57
C TYR A 99 -8.08 7.10 -4.19
N CYS A 100 -6.99 6.37 -3.96
CA CYS A 100 -6.67 5.84 -2.65
C CYS A 100 -5.75 6.79 -1.92
N ALA A 101 -6.02 7.02 -0.64
CA ALA A 101 -5.14 7.81 0.21
C ALA A 101 -4.11 6.89 0.87
N VAL A 102 -2.84 7.28 0.81
CA VAL A 102 -1.73 6.50 1.35
C VAL A 102 -1.13 7.29 2.49
N LEU A 103 -1.21 6.74 3.70
CA LEU A 103 -0.70 7.35 4.91
C LEU A 103 0.67 6.74 5.19
N VAL A 104 1.70 7.58 5.26
CA VAL A 104 3.09 7.16 5.47
C VAL A 104 3.69 7.88 6.68
N ASN A 105 4.55 7.20 7.42
CA ASN A 105 5.38 7.82 8.44
C ASN A 105 6.59 8.44 7.75
N LEU A 106 6.70 9.77 7.75
CA LEU A 106 7.77 10.48 7.03
C LEU A 106 9.15 10.31 7.68
N ASP A 107 9.21 9.97 8.97
CA ASP A 107 10.48 9.74 9.66
C ASP A 107 11.10 8.38 9.29
N THR A 108 10.25 7.38 9.05
CA THR A 108 10.67 6.00 8.77
C THR A 108 10.49 5.57 7.30
N GLY A 109 9.73 6.34 6.52
CA GLY A 109 9.28 5.96 5.19
C GLY A 109 8.26 4.82 5.17
N LYS A 110 7.81 4.34 6.33
CA LYS A 110 6.92 3.17 6.42
C LYS A 110 5.48 3.53 6.11
N LEU A 111 4.80 2.65 5.39
CA LEU A 111 3.37 2.75 5.16
C LEU A 111 2.60 2.48 6.46
N ILE A 112 1.66 3.36 6.78
CA ILE A 112 0.79 3.30 7.96
C ILE A 112 -0.58 2.73 7.60
N ALA A 113 -1.17 3.20 6.50
CA ALA A 113 -2.48 2.76 6.05
C ALA A 113 -2.68 3.10 4.58
N ILE A 114 -3.52 2.31 3.90
CA ILE A 114 -4.07 2.64 2.58
C ILE A 114 -5.58 2.73 2.75
N LEU A 115 -6.16 3.85 2.37
CA LEU A 115 -7.60 4.08 2.38
C LEU A 115 -8.13 3.98 0.96
N GLU A 116 -9.25 3.28 0.80
CA GLU A 116 -9.90 3.13 -0.50
C GLU A 116 -10.32 4.48 -1.10
N LYS A 117 -10.72 5.44 -0.27
CA LYS A 117 -11.06 6.79 -0.71
C LYS A 117 -10.32 7.85 0.09
N ARG A 118 -10.07 8.96 -0.60
CA ARG A 118 -9.54 10.19 -0.02
C ARG A 118 -10.59 11.08 0.65
N THR A 119 -11.79 10.57 0.96
CA THR A 119 -12.84 11.42 1.53
C THR A 119 -12.40 11.91 2.91
N GLN A 120 -12.77 13.15 3.23
CA GLN A 120 -12.51 13.70 4.56
C GLN A 120 -13.14 12.84 5.67
N GLU A 121 -14.22 12.13 5.35
CA GLU A 121 -14.90 11.17 6.22
C GLU A 121 -14.00 9.97 6.52
N GLU A 122 -13.50 9.24 5.51
CA GLU A 122 -12.64 8.07 5.72
C GLU A 122 -11.31 8.43 6.43
N LEU A 123 -10.71 9.57 6.06
CA LEU A 123 -9.54 10.09 6.76
C LEU A 123 -9.84 10.42 8.22
N ARG A 124 -10.97 11.09 8.50
CA ARG A 124 -11.36 11.42 9.87
C ARG A 124 -11.65 10.17 10.69
N GLU A 125 -12.37 9.19 10.14
CA GLU A 125 -12.66 7.93 10.81
C GLU A 125 -11.37 7.19 11.18
N THR A 126 -10.44 7.10 10.24
CA THR A 126 -9.13 6.46 10.45
C THR A 126 -8.32 7.19 11.53
N LEU A 127 -8.16 8.51 11.39
CA LEU A 127 -7.39 9.33 12.34
C LEU A 127 -8.01 9.31 13.74
N THR A 128 -9.34 9.34 13.84
CA THR A 128 -10.04 9.26 15.13
C THR A 128 -9.85 7.88 15.77
N GLY A 129 -9.78 6.82 14.94
CA GLY A 129 -9.50 5.46 15.37
C GLY A 129 -8.11 5.25 15.98
N TRP A 130 -7.12 6.07 15.61
CA TRP A 130 -5.76 6.02 16.19
C TRP A 130 -5.71 6.50 17.65
N GLY A 131 -6.74 7.24 18.09
CA GLY A 131 -6.82 7.77 19.44
C GLY A 131 -6.07 9.10 19.61
N LYS A 132 -6.48 9.84 20.64
CA LYS A 132 -6.01 11.21 20.90
C LYS A 132 -4.51 11.28 21.20
N GLU A 133 -3.97 10.26 21.87
CA GLU A 133 -2.55 10.18 22.22
C GLU A 133 -1.65 10.18 20.99
N VAL A 134 -2.02 9.41 19.96
CA VAL A 134 -1.29 9.35 18.68
C VAL A 134 -1.42 10.66 17.91
N LEU A 135 -2.57 11.33 17.98
CA LEU A 135 -2.76 12.61 17.27
C LEU A 135 -1.98 13.76 17.92
N GLU A 136 -1.85 13.77 19.24
CA GLU A 136 -1.15 14.84 19.99
C GLU A 136 0.37 14.83 19.81
N GLN A 137 0.95 13.69 19.49
CA GLN A 137 2.39 13.56 19.20
C GLN A 137 2.76 13.91 17.74
N ILE A 138 1.77 14.04 16.84
CA ILE A 138 2.04 14.43 15.46
C ILE A 138 2.38 15.92 15.45
N GLU A 139 3.63 16.22 15.14
CA GLU A 139 4.17 17.57 15.06
C GLU A 139 3.95 18.18 13.66
N GLU A 140 4.02 17.34 12.62
CA GLU A 140 3.91 17.78 11.22
C GLU A 140 3.04 16.83 10.39
N VAL A 141 2.23 17.39 9.50
CA VAL A 141 1.50 16.64 8.48
C VAL A 141 1.85 17.21 7.11
N SER A 142 2.42 16.39 6.24
CA SER A 142 2.58 16.70 4.82
C SER A 142 1.43 16.07 4.07
N ILE A 143 0.69 16.88 3.31
CA ILE A 143 -0.36 16.41 2.43
C ILE A 143 0.03 16.89 1.04
N ASP A 144 0.40 15.97 0.14
CA ASP A 144 0.67 16.36 -1.24
C ASP A 144 -0.67 16.46 -1.98
N LEU A 145 -1.25 17.66 -1.88
CA LEU A 145 -2.46 18.02 -2.59
C LEU A 145 -2.06 18.47 -3.99
N TRP A 146 -2.24 17.62 -5.00
CA TRP A 146 -2.38 18.10 -6.38
C TRP A 146 -3.72 18.83 -6.51
N LEU A 147 -3.79 20.03 -5.94
CA LEU A 147 -4.84 21.00 -6.24
C LEU A 147 -4.56 21.52 -7.66
N PRO A 148 -5.48 21.39 -8.63
CA PRO A 148 -5.43 22.22 -9.82
C PRO A 148 -5.68 23.67 -9.36
N GLY A 149 -4.60 24.36 -9.01
CA GLY A 149 -4.58 25.74 -8.54
C GLY A 149 -4.68 25.89 -7.03
N SER A 150 -3.54 25.93 -6.32
CA SER A 150 -3.11 27.06 -5.47
C SER A 150 -1.88 26.68 -4.65
N ILE A 151 -0.94 27.63 -4.60
CA ILE A 151 0.35 27.64 -3.94
C ILE A 151 0.19 27.59 -2.41
N SER A 152 1.00 26.80 -1.70
CA SER A 152 1.99 27.26 -0.71
C SER A 152 2.32 26.15 0.27
N LEU A 153 3.59 25.74 0.26
CA LEU A 153 4.28 25.22 1.44
C LEU A 153 4.04 26.21 2.60
N MET A 154 3.57 25.73 3.75
CA MET A 154 3.82 26.42 5.01
C MET A 154 5.11 25.84 5.60
N GLN A 155 6.21 26.54 5.33
CA GLN A 155 7.31 26.67 6.28
C GLN A 155 7.15 28.01 7.00
#